data_AF-A0A7X6NY91-F1
#
_entry.id   AF-A0A7X6NY91-F1
#
_cell.length_a   1.000
_cell.length_b   1.000
_cell.length_c   1.000
_cell.angle_alpha   90.00
_cell.angle_beta   90.00
_cell.angle_gamma   90.00
#
_symmetry.space_group_name_H-M   'P 1'
#
loop_
_entity.id
_entity.type
_entity.pdbx_description
1 polymer ?
#
loop_
_entity_poly.entity_id
_entity_poly.type
_entity_poly.pdbx_seq_one_letter_code
_entity_poly.pdbx_strand_id
1 'polypeptide(L)'
;VQVSPKPESKHGPGLTLGGSSEAAARRAARLGVGFMPSDVRYWDFYRDELRGLGLADPGPFPGGADTGVVILADDVDAAWEQLGPFFLHESNAYGAWREADDVETSYRPVADVSELRNGEQYRILTPEQWRSELEASGAFSVAVLHPLVGGITPELGWRHLQLFEQRVLS
;
A
#
# COMPACT_ATOMS: atom_id res chain seq x y z
N VAL A 1 -0.58 -29.73 -22.18
CA VAL A 1 -0.47 -29.89 -20.71
C VAL A 1 -1.86 -29.79 -20.12
N GLN A 2 -2.27 -30.72 -19.26
CA GLN A 2 -3.55 -30.66 -18.53
C GLN A 2 -3.25 -30.24 -17.07
N VAL A 3 -3.86 -29.15 -16.62
CA VAL A 3 -3.69 -28.63 -15.26
C VAL A 3 -4.98 -28.86 -14.48
N SER A 4 -4.89 -29.48 -13.29
CA SER A 4 -6.02 -29.81 -12.42
C SER A 4 -5.70 -29.45 -10.96
N PRO A 5 -6.69 -28.97 -10.17
CA PRO A 5 -8.10 -28.78 -10.53
C PRO A 5 -8.31 -27.61 -11.52
N LYS A 6 -9.47 -27.61 -12.21
CA LYS A 6 -9.87 -26.46 -13.02
C LYS A 6 -10.19 -25.27 -12.11
N PRO A 7 -10.01 -24.02 -12.58
CA PRO A 7 -10.49 -22.86 -11.84
C PRO A 7 -12.00 -22.96 -11.59
N GLU A 8 -12.43 -22.48 -10.43
CA GLU A 8 -13.85 -22.43 -10.03
C GLU A 8 -14.68 -21.56 -10.99
N SER A 9 -14.12 -20.41 -11.41
CA SER A 9 -14.76 -19.49 -12.36
C SER A 9 -14.29 -19.74 -13.80
N LYS A 10 -15.20 -19.51 -14.77
CA LYS A 10 -14.91 -19.64 -16.21
C LYS A 10 -13.73 -18.76 -16.67
N HIS A 11 -13.55 -17.61 -16.03
CA HIS A 11 -12.53 -16.63 -16.37
C HIS A 11 -11.26 -16.77 -15.53
N GLY A 12 -11.22 -17.72 -14.59
CA GLY A 12 -10.16 -17.82 -13.61
C GLY A 12 -10.24 -16.73 -12.53
N PRO A 13 -9.30 -16.72 -11.57
CA PRO A 13 -9.22 -15.65 -10.59
C PRO A 13 -8.89 -14.32 -11.27
N GLY A 14 -9.39 -13.22 -10.70
CA GLY A 14 -8.93 -11.90 -11.09
C GLY A 14 -7.43 -11.79 -10.84
N LEU A 15 -6.71 -11.20 -11.80
CA LEU A 15 -5.28 -10.96 -11.70
C LEU A 15 -5.02 -9.46 -11.62
N THR A 16 -4.03 -9.09 -10.81
CA THR A 16 -3.50 -7.73 -10.72
C THR A 16 -1.98 -7.83 -10.86
N LEU A 17 -1.42 -7.05 -11.78
CA LEU A 17 0.02 -6.98 -12.00
C LEU A 17 0.61 -5.85 -11.14
N GLY A 18 1.56 -6.20 -10.27
CA GLY A 18 2.42 -5.22 -9.61
C GLY A 18 3.50 -4.69 -10.57
N GLY A 19 3.85 -3.41 -10.50
CA GLY A 19 4.95 -2.91 -11.33
C GLY A 19 5.42 -1.48 -11.03
N SER A 20 6.67 -1.21 -11.41
CA SER A 20 7.37 0.05 -11.20
C SER A 20 7.82 0.71 -12.51
N SER A 21 7.06 0.53 -13.60
CA SER A 21 7.41 1.13 -14.90
C SER A 21 6.20 1.33 -15.81
N GLU A 22 6.33 2.25 -16.76
CA GLU A 22 5.37 2.42 -17.86
C GLU A 22 5.19 1.12 -18.65
N ALA A 23 6.27 0.40 -18.93
CA ALA A 23 6.21 -0.86 -19.67
C ALA A 23 5.35 -1.91 -18.94
N ALA A 24 5.44 -1.98 -17.61
CA ALA A 24 4.58 -2.86 -16.80
C ALA A 24 3.11 -2.40 -16.82
N ALA A 25 2.87 -1.09 -16.68
CA ALA A 25 1.53 -0.51 -16.72
C ALA A 25 0.81 -0.82 -18.05
N ARG A 26 1.46 -0.54 -19.18
CA ARG A 26 0.90 -0.84 -20.52
C ARG A 26 0.72 -2.34 -20.74
N ARG A 27 1.62 -3.17 -20.19
CA ARG A 27 1.48 -4.64 -20.26
C ARG A 27 0.26 -5.13 -19.50
N ALA A 28 -0.02 -4.60 -18.31
CA ALA A 28 -1.23 -4.94 -17.55
C ALA A 28 -2.50 -4.66 -18.37
N ALA A 29 -2.58 -3.47 -18.98
CA ALA A 29 -3.72 -3.09 -19.82
C ALA A 29 -3.92 -4.03 -21.02
N ARG A 30 -2.85 -4.36 -21.75
CA ARG A 30 -2.92 -5.30 -22.90
C ARG A 30 -3.30 -6.71 -22.50
N LEU A 31 -2.93 -7.15 -21.29
CA LEU A 31 -3.31 -8.45 -20.75
C LEU A 31 -4.74 -8.47 -20.18
N GLY A 32 -5.39 -7.30 -20.05
CA GLY A 32 -6.73 -7.18 -19.47
C GLY A 32 -6.78 -7.51 -17.97
N VAL A 33 -5.68 -7.25 -17.25
CA VAL A 33 -5.56 -7.48 -15.80
C VAL A 33 -5.46 -6.15 -15.06
N GLY A 34 -5.78 -6.14 -13.76
CA GLY A 34 -5.60 -4.97 -12.92
C GLY A 34 -4.12 -4.56 -12.83
N PHE A 35 -3.87 -3.33 -12.38
CA PHE A 35 -2.51 -2.83 -12.17
C PHE A 35 -2.36 -2.23 -10.77
N MET A 36 -1.29 -2.61 -10.07
CA MET A 36 -0.91 -2.07 -8.76
C MET A 36 0.49 -1.46 -8.88
N PRO A 37 0.60 -0.14 -9.09
CA PRO A 37 1.89 0.48 -9.24
C PRO A 37 2.63 0.57 -7.90
N SER A 38 3.96 0.53 -7.95
CA SER A 38 4.80 0.88 -6.79
C SER A 38 4.87 2.40 -6.52
N ASP A 39 4.52 3.20 -7.54
CA ASP A 39 4.43 4.66 -7.48
C ASP A 39 3.22 5.09 -8.31
N VAL A 40 2.35 5.90 -7.73
CA VAL A 40 1.09 6.35 -8.34
C VAL A 40 1.28 6.98 -9.73
N ARG A 41 2.46 7.55 -10.03
CA ARG A 41 2.78 8.13 -11.35
C ARG A 41 2.62 7.13 -12.51
N TYR A 42 2.76 5.83 -12.23
CA TYR A 42 2.63 4.79 -13.25
C TYR A 42 1.17 4.45 -13.59
N TRP A 43 0.21 4.90 -12.78
CA TRP A 43 -1.22 4.63 -12.99
C TRP A 43 -1.75 5.26 -14.27
N ASP A 44 -1.32 6.48 -14.60
CA ASP A 44 -1.83 7.19 -15.78
C ASP A 44 -1.44 6.47 -17.08
N PHE A 45 -0.26 5.84 -17.15
CA PHE A 45 0.12 5.01 -18.30
C PHE A 45 -0.80 3.80 -18.49
N TYR A 46 -1.28 3.19 -17.39
CA TYR A 46 -2.25 2.09 -17.45
C TYR A 46 -3.59 2.57 -17.99
N ARG A 47 -4.11 3.69 -17.46
CA ARG A 47 -5.36 4.31 -17.92
C ARG A 47 -5.30 4.72 -19.39
N ASP A 48 -4.20 5.33 -19.81
CA ASP A 48 -4.00 5.79 -21.18
C ASP A 48 -3.95 4.62 -22.17
N GLU A 49 -3.29 3.52 -21.80
CA GLU A 49 -3.28 2.31 -22.62
C GLU A 49 -4.69 1.70 -22.71
N LEU A 50 -5.44 1.63 -21.61
CA LEU A 50 -6.83 1.14 -21.63
C LEU A 50 -7.70 1.97 -22.58
N ARG A 51 -7.62 3.30 -22.49
CA ARG A 51 -8.35 4.21 -23.40
C ARG A 51 -7.93 4.02 -24.85
N GLY A 52 -6.62 3.87 -25.11
CA GLY A 52 -6.09 3.60 -26.45
C GLY A 52 -6.58 2.26 -27.04
N LEU A 53 -6.86 1.27 -26.17
CA LEU A 53 -7.45 -0.02 -26.54
C LEU A 53 -9.00 0.02 -26.65
N GLY A 54 -9.63 1.16 -26.38
CA GLY A 54 -11.09 1.30 -26.36
C GLY A 54 -11.76 0.64 -25.15
N LEU A 55 -11.00 0.37 -24.08
CA LEU A 55 -11.49 -0.18 -22.82
C LEU A 55 -11.91 0.94 -21.86
N ALA A 56 -12.75 0.58 -20.89
CA ALA A 56 -13.23 1.53 -19.87
C ALA A 56 -12.07 2.04 -19.01
N ASP A 57 -12.06 3.36 -18.75
CA ASP A 57 -11.14 3.98 -17.80
C ASP A 57 -11.58 3.66 -16.36
N PRO A 58 -10.72 3.04 -15.53
CA PRO A 58 -11.04 2.73 -14.14
C PRO A 58 -11.12 3.97 -13.24
N GLY A 59 -10.71 5.15 -13.72
CA GLY A 59 -10.69 6.39 -12.95
C GLY A 59 -9.36 6.65 -12.25
N PRO A 60 -9.31 7.58 -11.28
CA PRO A 60 -8.10 7.86 -10.50
C PRO A 60 -7.63 6.63 -9.72
N PHE A 61 -6.36 6.64 -9.29
CA PHE A 61 -5.81 5.52 -8.53
C PHE A 61 -6.56 5.37 -7.19
N PRO A 62 -7.12 4.18 -6.89
CA PRO A 62 -7.80 3.94 -5.62
C PRO A 62 -6.85 4.18 -4.44
N GLY A 63 -7.31 4.91 -3.42
CA GLY A 63 -6.49 5.31 -2.26
C GLY A 63 -5.71 6.61 -2.43
N GLY A 64 -5.66 7.20 -3.62
CA GLY A 64 -4.93 8.44 -3.87
C GLY A 64 -3.40 8.25 -3.94
N ALA A 65 -2.64 9.34 -3.83
CA ALA A 65 -1.18 9.27 -3.97
C ALA A 65 -0.45 8.64 -2.76
N ASP A 66 -1.14 8.46 -1.63
CA ASP A 66 -0.56 7.95 -0.40
C ASP A 66 -0.61 6.41 -0.40
N THR A 67 0.57 5.81 -0.57
CA THR A 67 0.80 4.36 -0.43
C THR A 67 1.52 4.01 0.87
N GLY A 68 1.59 4.97 1.79
CA GLY A 68 2.23 4.84 3.08
C GLY A 68 1.57 3.79 3.98
N VAL A 69 2.32 3.38 4.99
CA VAL A 69 1.87 2.49 6.04
C VAL A 69 1.03 3.29 7.03
N VAL A 70 -0.22 2.90 7.23
CA VAL A 70 -1.07 3.44 8.29
C VAL A 70 -1.23 2.41 9.42
N ILE A 71 -0.92 2.82 10.64
CA ILE A 71 -1.21 2.08 11.88
C ILE A 71 -2.12 2.94 12.77
N LEU A 72 -3.06 2.29 13.45
CA LEU A 72 -4.03 2.95 14.33
C LEU A 72 -3.63 2.78 15.79
N ALA A 73 -3.72 3.87 16.55
CA ALA A 73 -3.51 3.89 17.98
C ALA A 73 -4.45 4.91 18.65
N ASP A 74 -4.86 4.65 19.90
CA ASP A 74 -5.60 5.63 20.69
C ASP A 74 -4.69 6.77 21.18
N ASP A 75 -3.43 6.46 21.48
CA ASP A 75 -2.37 7.40 21.84
C ASP A 75 -1.24 7.30 20.80
N VAL A 76 -1.16 8.32 19.95
CA VAL A 76 -0.20 8.38 18.83
C VAL A 76 1.24 8.50 19.35
N ASP A 77 1.47 9.25 20.42
CA ASP A 77 2.81 9.47 20.97
C ASP A 77 3.36 8.18 21.57
N ALA A 78 2.57 7.52 22.44
CA ALA A 78 2.96 6.25 23.03
C ALA A 78 3.17 5.16 21.96
N ALA A 79 2.36 5.16 20.91
CA ALA A 79 2.52 4.22 19.81
C ALA A 79 3.79 4.46 18.99
N TRP A 80 4.24 5.71 18.81
CA TRP A 80 5.53 5.99 18.16
C TRP A 80 6.71 5.46 18.98
N GLU A 81 6.68 5.60 20.30
CA GLU A 81 7.71 5.04 21.18
C GLU A 81 7.76 3.51 21.07
N GLN A 82 6.59 2.86 20.97
CA GLN A 82 6.48 1.41 20.92
C GLN A 82 6.77 0.81 19.54
N LEU A 83 6.25 1.42 18.47
CA LEU A 83 6.25 0.88 17.10
C LEU A 83 7.37 1.43 16.23
N GLY A 84 7.85 2.64 16.53
CA GLY A 84 8.92 3.31 15.78
C GLY A 84 10.16 2.45 15.54
N PRO A 85 10.67 1.66 16.51
CA PRO A 85 11.81 0.77 16.28
C PRO A 85 11.60 -0.27 15.16
N PHE A 86 10.36 -0.74 14.96
CA PHE A 86 10.04 -1.70 13.89
C PHE A 86 10.06 -1.02 12.51
N PHE A 87 9.50 0.18 12.41
CA PHE A 87 9.55 0.99 11.18
C PHE A 87 10.99 1.36 10.82
N LEU A 88 11.80 1.73 11.82
CA LEU A 88 13.22 2.02 11.66
C LEU A 88 13.99 0.82 11.12
N HIS A 89 13.69 -0.37 11.64
CA HIS A 89 14.28 -1.61 11.14
C HIS A 89 13.95 -1.84 9.65
N GLU A 90 12.68 -1.71 9.26
CA GLU A 90 12.25 -1.90 7.88
C GLU A 90 12.91 -0.89 6.94
N SER A 91 12.81 0.41 7.26
CA SER A 91 13.36 1.48 6.42
C SER A 91 14.85 1.31 6.20
N ASN A 92 15.60 0.95 7.25
CA ASN A 92 17.05 0.76 7.15
C ASN A 92 17.41 -0.56 6.45
N ALA A 93 16.66 -1.64 6.65
CA ALA A 93 16.91 -2.91 5.98
C ALA A 93 16.67 -2.81 4.46
N TYR A 94 15.53 -2.26 4.04
CA TYR A 94 15.22 -2.04 2.63
C TYR A 94 16.07 -0.92 2.03
N GLY A 95 16.40 0.10 2.81
CA GLY A 95 17.32 1.17 2.42
C GLY A 95 18.72 0.63 2.09
N ALA A 96 19.24 -0.30 2.88
CA ALA A 96 20.52 -0.94 2.61
C ALA A 96 20.49 -1.78 1.30
N TRP A 97 19.38 -2.46 1.01
CA TRP A 97 19.21 -3.18 -0.26
C TRP A 97 19.20 -2.24 -1.47
N ARG A 98 18.53 -1.08 -1.33
CA ARG A 98 18.56 -0.05 -2.37
C ARG A 98 19.97 0.41 -2.69
N GLU A 99 20.77 0.70 -1.66
CA GLU A 99 22.16 1.14 -1.84
C GLU A 99 23.05 0.06 -2.46
N ALA A 100 22.76 -1.21 -2.18
CA ALA A 100 23.53 -2.34 -2.70
C ALA A 100 23.18 -2.70 -4.15
N ASP A 101 21.89 -2.71 -4.51
CA ASP A 101 21.39 -3.35 -5.74
C ASP A 101 20.68 -2.37 -6.72
N ASP A 102 20.76 -1.05 -6.49
CA ASP A 102 20.14 0.02 -7.30
C ASP A 102 18.63 -0.22 -7.55
N VAL A 103 17.95 -0.79 -6.55
CA VAL A 103 16.52 -1.09 -6.61
C VAL A 103 15.72 0.20 -6.42
N GLU A 104 14.84 0.54 -7.35
CA GLU A 104 13.93 1.67 -7.21
C GLU A 104 12.90 1.37 -6.10
N THR A 105 13.08 2.02 -4.95
CA THR A 105 12.20 1.90 -3.78
C THR A 105 12.11 3.21 -3.00
N SER A 106 11.00 3.39 -2.30
CA SER A 106 10.75 4.54 -1.42
C SER A 106 11.57 4.50 -0.14
N TYR A 107 11.99 3.31 0.31
CA TYR A 107 12.80 3.15 1.53
C TYR A 107 14.17 3.82 1.40
N ARG A 108 14.61 4.43 2.50
CA ARG A 108 15.93 5.04 2.65
C ARG A 108 16.44 4.77 4.06
N PRO A 109 17.75 4.63 4.25
CA PRO A 109 18.32 4.66 5.58
C PRO A 109 17.99 6.01 6.24
N VAL A 110 17.53 5.95 7.48
CA VAL A 110 17.20 7.10 8.33
C VAL A 110 17.89 6.94 9.68
N ALA A 111 18.20 8.08 10.31
CA ALA A 111 19.02 8.08 11.52
C ALA A 111 18.26 7.54 12.74
N ASP A 112 16.99 7.94 12.89
CA ASP A 112 16.19 7.60 14.05
C ASP A 112 14.67 7.68 13.77
N VAL A 113 13.88 7.31 14.79
CA VAL A 113 12.41 7.29 14.73
C VAL A 113 11.82 8.68 14.53
N SER A 114 12.48 9.74 15.01
CA SER A 114 11.99 11.12 14.86
C SER A 114 12.00 11.54 13.40
N GLU A 115 12.99 11.09 12.63
CA GLU A 115 13.05 11.31 11.18
C GLU A 115 11.87 10.62 10.48
N LEU A 116 11.60 9.35 10.81
CA LEU A 116 10.45 8.62 10.26
C LEU A 116 9.11 9.29 10.57
N ARG A 117 8.96 9.76 11.81
CA ARG A 117 7.73 10.40 12.30
C ARG A 117 7.37 11.68 11.54
N ASN A 118 8.36 12.36 10.96
CA ASN A 118 8.16 13.56 10.16
C ASN A 118 7.97 13.25 8.66
N GLY A 119 8.14 11.99 8.25
CA GLY A 119 7.91 11.53 6.89
C GLY A 119 6.47 11.11 6.64
N GLU A 120 6.16 10.81 5.37
CA GLU A 120 4.82 10.36 4.95
C GLU A 120 4.73 8.83 4.81
N GLN A 121 5.87 8.12 4.87
CA GLN A 121 5.91 6.68 4.64
C GLN A 121 5.26 5.87 5.77
N TYR A 122 5.35 6.32 7.02
CA TYR A 122 4.75 5.66 8.18
C TYR A 122 3.91 6.67 8.94
N ARG A 123 2.62 6.34 9.10
CA ARG A 123 1.62 7.20 9.71
C ARG A 123 0.97 6.44 10.85
N ILE A 124 1.12 6.95 12.07
CA ILE A 124 0.31 6.51 13.21
C ILE A 124 -0.81 7.53 13.40
N LEU A 125 -2.05 7.07 13.29
CA LEU A 125 -3.24 7.91 13.35
C LEU A 125 -4.20 7.40 14.43
N THR A 126 -5.05 8.29 14.94
CA THR A 126 -6.24 7.84 15.67
C THR A 126 -7.28 7.29 14.70
N PRO A 127 -8.17 6.39 15.14
CA PRO A 127 -9.26 5.89 14.30
C PRO A 127 -10.13 7.01 13.70
N GLU A 128 -10.38 8.07 14.46
CA GLU A 128 -11.19 9.23 14.04
C GLU A 128 -10.51 10.02 12.91
N GLN A 129 -9.19 10.22 13.02
CA GLN A 129 -8.41 10.91 12.01
C GLN A 129 -8.49 10.13 10.69
N TRP A 130 -8.21 8.82 10.73
CA TRP A 130 -8.19 8.04 9.50
C TRP A 130 -9.57 7.84 8.89
N ARG A 131 -10.62 7.67 9.71
CA ARG A 131 -12.01 7.66 9.24
C ARG A 131 -12.32 8.94 8.47
N SER A 132 -11.98 10.10 9.04
CA SER A 132 -12.20 11.40 8.40
C SER A 132 -11.48 11.52 7.05
N GLU A 133 -10.25 11.02 6.95
CA GLU A 133 -9.48 10.99 5.70
C GLU A 133 -10.09 10.06 4.65
N LEU A 134 -10.54 8.87 5.06
CA LEU A 134 -11.18 7.90 4.17
C LEU A 134 -12.52 8.44 3.63
N GLU A 135 -13.32 9.10 4.48
CA GLU A 135 -14.57 9.76 4.08
C GLU A 135 -14.31 10.91 3.10
N ALA A 136 -13.30 11.76 3.38
CA ALA A 136 -12.91 12.86 2.50
C ALA A 136 -12.38 12.39 1.14
N SER A 137 -11.81 11.19 1.07
CA SER A 137 -11.29 10.57 -0.15
C SER A 137 -12.40 10.06 -1.10
N GLY A 138 -13.65 10.00 -0.63
CA GLY A 138 -14.82 9.72 -1.45
C GLY A 138 -14.84 8.32 -2.06
N ALA A 139 -15.43 8.19 -3.26
CA ALA A 139 -15.76 6.91 -3.88
C ALA A 139 -14.56 6.04 -4.28
N PHE A 140 -13.34 6.59 -4.27
CA PHE A 140 -12.11 5.87 -4.60
C PHE A 140 -11.26 5.59 -3.36
N SER A 141 -11.79 5.79 -2.15
CA SER A 141 -11.06 5.50 -0.91
C SER A 141 -10.76 4.01 -0.79
N VAL A 142 -9.54 3.70 -0.35
CA VAL A 142 -9.10 2.34 -0.06
C VAL A 142 -8.32 2.35 1.24
N ALA A 143 -8.70 1.49 2.17
CA ALA A 143 -7.94 1.24 3.39
C ALA A 143 -6.99 0.06 3.15
N VAL A 144 -5.69 0.34 3.10
CA VAL A 144 -4.64 -0.69 3.06
C VAL A 144 -3.98 -0.76 4.43
N LEU A 145 -3.93 -1.96 5.00
CA LEU A 145 -3.44 -2.22 6.35
C LEU A 145 -2.18 -3.08 6.28
N HIS A 146 -1.17 -2.70 7.07
CA HIS A 146 0.09 -3.44 7.17
C HIS A 146 0.34 -3.88 8.62
N PRO A 147 -0.48 -4.79 9.19
CA PRO A 147 -0.47 -5.06 10.62
C PRO A 147 0.83 -5.69 11.15
N LEU A 148 1.70 -6.18 10.25
CA LEU A 148 2.98 -6.82 10.59
C LEU A 148 4.18 -6.09 9.96
N VAL A 149 3.99 -4.83 9.54
CA VAL A 149 5.05 -3.98 8.97
C VAL A 149 6.28 -3.96 9.88
N GLY A 150 7.48 -4.02 9.28
CA GLY A 150 8.74 -4.04 10.02
C GLY A 150 8.91 -5.14 11.06
N GLY A 151 8.08 -6.18 11.03
CA GLY A 151 8.11 -7.28 12.00
C GLY A 151 7.46 -6.95 13.34
N ILE A 152 6.50 -6.02 13.37
CA ILE A 152 5.64 -5.78 14.55
C ILE A 152 5.06 -7.11 15.07
N THR A 153 4.99 -7.25 16.40
CA THR A 153 4.48 -8.49 17.01
C THR A 153 2.99 -8.69 16.68
N PRO A 154 2.53 -9.95 16.56
CA PRO A 154 1.12 -10.23 16.29
C PRO A 154 0.16 -9.55 17.27
N GLU A 155 0.51 -9.41 18.55
CA GLU A 155 -0.33 -8.77 19.56
C GLU A 155 -0.55 -7.28 19.28
N LEU A 156 0.51 -6.57 18.89
CA LEU A 156 0.45 -5.14 18.55
C LEU A 156 -0.27 -4.93 17.21
N GLY A 157 0.03 -5.75 16.22
CA GLY A 157 -0.70 -5.76 14.94
C GLY A 157 -2.18 -6.03 15.13
N TRP A 158 -2.54 -6.92 16.05
CA TRP A 158 -3.94 -7.23 16.37
C TRP A 158 -4.67 -6.05 17.00
N ARG A 159 -4.02 -5.30 17.90
CA ARG A 159 -4.61 -4.09 18.50
C ARG A 159 -4.99 -3.07 17.43
N HIS A 160 -4.12 -2.84 16.45
CA HIS A 160 -4.40 -1.97 15.31
C HIS A 160 -5.63 -2.45 14.50
N LEU A 161 -5.72 -3.76 14.21
CA LEU A 161 -6.85 -4.32 13.48
C LEU A 161 -8.18 -4.22 14.25
N GLN A 162 -8.14 -4.42 15.57
CA GLN A 162 -9.33 -4.23 16.42
C GLN A 162 -9.81 -2.77 16.43
N LEU A 163 -8.89 -1.81 16.46
CA LEU A 163 -9.23 -0.39 16.35
C LEU A 163 -9.86 -0.08 14.99
N PHE A 164 -9.33 -0.65 13.91
CA PHE A 164 -9.91 -0.49 12.58
C PHE A 164 -11.33 -1.06 12.51
N GLU A 165 -11.52 -2.32 12.94
CA GLU A 165 -12.83 -2.97 12.97
C GLU A 165 -13.85 -2.18 13.80
N GLN A 166 -13.49 -1.82 15.03
CA GLN A 166 -14.44 -1.26 16.00
C GLN A 166 -14.72 0.22 15.78
N ARG A 167 -13.78 0.96 15.20
CA ARG A 167 -13.83 2.44 15.16
C ARG A 167 -13.58 3.04 13.79
N VAL A 168 -13.31 2.26 12.75
CA VAL A 168 -13.25 2.78 11.36
C VAL A 168 -14.32 2.14 10.48
N LEU A 169 -14.55 0.82 10.59
CA LEU A 169 -15.57 0.14 9.80
C LEU A 169 -17.01 0.30 10.33
N SER A 170 -17.17 0.73 11.58
CA SER A 170 -18.45 0.81 12.29
C SER A 170 -19.29 2.04 11.99
#